data_AF-A0A1V6NBV6-F1
#
_entry.id   AF-A0A1V6NBV6-F1
#
_cell.length_a   1.000
_cell.length_b   1.000
_cell.length_c   1.000
_cell.angle_alpha   90.00
_cell.angle_beta   90.00
_cell.angle_gamma   90.00
#
_symmetry.space_group_name_H-M   'P 1'
#
loop_
_entity.id
_entity.type
_entity.pdbx_description
1 polymer ?
#
loop_
_entity_poly.entity_id
_entity_poly.type
_entity_poly.pdbx_seq_one_letter_code
_entity_poly.pdbx_strand_id
1 'polypeptide(L)'
;MRQLTSPSDASTCWHRRDHSMSDNSIPVLDNEQLELLSQLQERREMRNHHRHAIMHEASLIMCHVHRVIARYYTAHQAPSRHALLTLELRLAFLLYEMLRLSAEDAIDRGLEEEIWDYVG
;
A
#
# COMPACT_ATOMS: atom_id res chain seq x y z
N MET A 1 -56.95 -15.39 30.99
CA MET A 1 -57.64 -16.70 30.94
C MET A 1 -57.44 -17.30 29.54
N ARG A 2 -57.08 -18.59 29.49
CA ARG A 2 -56.73 -19.45 28.33
C ARG A 2 -55.31 -19.22 27.76
N GLN A 3 -54.32 -20.10 27.95
CA GLN A 3 -54.16 -21.51 27.48
C GLN A 3 -54.18 -21.60 25.94
N LEU A 4 -53.31 -22.30 25.21
CA LEU A 4 -52.32 -23.35 25.50
C LEU A 4 -51.50 -23.58 24.20
N THR A 5 -50.30 -24.17 24.37
CA THR A 5 -49.63 -25.18 23.52
C THR A 5 -49.09 -24.87 22.12
N SER A 6 -47.77 -25.03 22.05
CA SER A 6 -46.94 -25.53 20.93
C SER A 6 -47.56 -26.70 20.17
N PRO A 7 -47.22 -26.87 18.87
CA PRO A 7 -46.41 -28.04 18.50
C PRO A 7 -45.38 -27.71 17.38
N SER A 8 -44.18 -28.31 17.44
CA SER A 8 -43.77 -29.45 16.59
C SER A 8 -42.92 -29.03 15.38
N ASP A 9 -41.69 -29.55 15.41
CA ASP A 9 -40.90 -30.00 14.25
C ASP A 9 -40.48 -29.00 13.18
N ALA A 10 -39.41 -28.26 13.48
CA ALA A 10 -38.44 -27.88 12.47
C ALA A 10 -37.11 -28.59 12.78
N SER A 11 -37.08 -29.87 12.42
CA SER A 11 -35.84 -30.65 12.28
C SER A 11 -34.93 -29.90 11.31
N THR A 12 -33.96 -29.15 11.85
CA THR A 12 -32.89 -28.54 11.09
C THR A 12 -32.00 -29.66 10.57
N CYS A 13 -32.38 -30.18 9.41
CA CYS A 13 -31.56 -31.00 8.56
C CYS A 13 -30.30 -30.20 8.26
N TRP A 14 -29.22 -30.51 8.99
CA TRP A 14 -27.90 -30.04 8.67
C TRP A 14 -27.56 -30.61 7.30
N HIS A 15 -27.85 -29.84 6.25
CA HIS A 15 -27.26 -30.05 4.94
C HIS A 15 -25.75 -29.96 5.13
N ARG A 16 -25.14 -31.13 5.33
CA ARG A 16 -23.72 -31.37 5.16
C ARG A 16 -23.43 -30.96 3.72
N ARG A 17 -22.98 -29.72 3.54
CA ARG A 17 -22.31 -29.30 2.32
C ARG A 17 -21.12 -30.24 2.20
N ASP A 18 -21.22 -31.18 1.28
CA ASP A 18 -20.07 -31.88 0.72
C ASP A 18 -19.13 -30.77 0.24
N HIS A 19 -18.19 -30.40 1.10
CA HIS A 19 -17.02 -29.67 0.69
C HIS A 19 -16.28 -30.66 -0.19
N SER A 20 -16.43 -30.52 -1.51
CA SER A 20 -15.43 -31.03 -2.41
C SER A 20 -14.11 -30.53 -1.86
N MET A 21 -13.27 -31.45 -1.37
CA MET A 21 -11.88 -31.15 -1.10
C MET A 21 -11.27 -30.88 -2.46
N SER A 22 -11.46 -29.66 -2.96
CA SER A 22 -10.60 -29.09 -3.98
C SER A 22 -9.19 -29.32 -3.47
N ASP A 23 -8.37 -29.97 -4.29
CA ASP A 23 -6.96 -30.22 -4.04
C ASP A 23 -6.32 -28.96 -3.45
N ASN A 24 -6.18 -28.93 -2.12
CA ASN A 24 -5.40 -27.94 -1.41
C ASN A 24 -3.92 -28.38 -1.45
N SER A 25 -3.45 -28.81 -2.63
CA SER A 25 -2.04 -29.07 -2.82
C SER A 25 -1.34 -27.73 -2.67
N ILE A 26 -0.54 -27.61 -1.61
CA ILE A 26 0.29 -26.42 -1.41
C ILE A 26 1.20 -26.32 -2.63
N PRO A 27 1.16 -25.20 -3.39
CA PRO A 27 2.01 -25.02 -4.54
C PRO A 27 3.48 -25.16 -4.10
N VAL A 28 4.20 -26.10 -4.70
CA VAL A 28 5.62 -26.33 -4.39
C VAL A 28 6.44 -25.42 -5.30
N LEU A 29 6.93 -24.33 -4.73
CA LEU A 29 7.85 -23.42 -5.40
C LEU A 29 9.22 -24.08 -5.59
N ASP A 30 9.81 -23.88 -6.76
CA ASP A 30 11.21 -24.25 -6.98
C ASP A 30 12.17 -23.26 -6.27
N ASN A 31 13.41 -23.68 -6.03
CA ASN A 31 14.43 -22.87 -5.38
C ASN A 31 14.68 -21.55 -6.12
N GLU A 32 14.66 -21.56 -7.46
CA GLU A 32 14.82 -20.33 -8.26
C GLU A 32 13.67 -19.34 -8.03
N GLN A 33 12.43 -19.84 -7.92
CA GLN A 33 11.25 -19.01 -7.65
C GLN A 33 11.30 -18.42 -6.24
N LEU A 34 11.73 -19.20 -5.25
CA LEU A 34 11.94 -18.72 -3.88
C LEU A 34 13.02 -17.62 -3.82
N GLU A 35 14.12 -17.79 -4.55
CA GLU A 35 15.16 -16.78 -4.65
C GLU A 35 14.64 -15.48 -5.28
N LEU A 36 13.90 -15.58 -6.39
CA LEU A 36 13.29 -14.41 -7.04
C LEU A 36 12.30 -13.67 -6.13
N LEU A 37 11.46 -14.40 -5.39
CA LEU A 37 10.54 -13.81 -4.41
C LEU A 37 11.28 -13.11 -3.26
N SER A 38 12.39 -13.70 -2.79
CA SER A 38 13.26 -13.07 -1.79
C SER A 38 13.84 -11.74 -2.29
N GLN A 39 14.36 -11.72 -3.53
CA GLN A 39 14.88 -10.50 -4.15
C GLN A 39 13.79 -9.44 -4.37
N LEU A 40 12.57 -9.85 -4.75
CA LEU A 40 11.41 -8.95 -4.87
C LEU A 40 11.04 -8.34 -3.52
N GLN A 41 11.06 -9.13 -2.45
CA GLN A 41 10.81 -8.64 -1.09
C GLN A 41 11.85 -7.62 -0.65
N GLU A 42 13.15 -7.90 -0.84
CA GLU A 42 14.22 -6.96 -0.49
C GLU A 42 14.04 -5.62 -1.23
N ARG A 43 13.76 -5.68 -2.54
CA ARG A 43 13.51 -4.47 -3.35
C ARG A 43 12.28 -3.70 -2.85
N ARG A 44 11.21 -4.39 -2.43
CA ARG A 44 10.01 -3.76 -1.83
C ARG A 44 10.35 -3.04 -0.52
N GLU A 45 11.15 -3.65 0.35
CA GLU A 45 11.59 -3.04 1.61
C GLU A 45 12.42 -1.78 1.37
N MET A 46 13.38 -1.85 0.43
CA MET A 46 14.19 -0.70 0.02
C MET A 46 13.33 0.45 -0.55
N ARG A 47 12.36 0.14 -1.41
CA ARG A 47 11.42 1.15 -1.92
C ARG A 47 10.57 1.76 -0.82
N ASN A 48 10.10 0.95 0.13
CA ASN A 48 9.33 1.46 1.26
C ASN A 48 10.17 2.41 2.12
N HIS A 49 11.43 2.08 2.38
CA HIS A 49 12.34 3.00 3.05
C HIS A 49 12.50 4.32 2.28
N HIS A 50 12.67 4.25 0.96
CA HIS A 50 12.77 5.43 0.10
C HIS A 50 11.48 6.28 0.14
N ARG A 51 10.30 5.66 0.03
CA ARG A 51 9.00 6.35 0.15
C ARG A 51 8.88 7.10 1.48
N HIS A 52 9.31 6.50 2.60
CA HIS A 52 9.32 7.17 3.90
C HIS A 52 10.26 8.38 3.91
N ALA A 53 11.46 8.26 3.32
CA ALA A 53 12.39 9.38 3.21
C ALA A 53 11.80 10.55 2.41
N ILE A 54 11.17 10.26 1.26
CA ILE A 54 10.49 11.28 0.43
C ILE A 54 9.36 11.95 1.21
N MET A 55 8.50 11.17 1.87
CA MET A 55 7.38 11.71 2.64
C MET A 55 7.85 12.58 3.80
N HIS A 56 8.90 12.14 4.50
CA HIS A 56 9.52 12.93 5.54
C HIS A 56 10.05 14.27 4.99
N GLU A 57 10.78 14.25 3.87
CA GLU A 57 11.29 15.48 3.27
C GLU A 57 10.17 16.42 2.79
N ALA A 58 9.15 15.89 2.12
CA ALA A 58 7.98 16.66 1.71
C ALA A 58 7.31 17.34 2.92
N SER A 59 7.22 16.64 4.06
CA SER A 59 6.67 17.21 5.30
C SER A 59 7.50 18.39 5.82
N LEU A 60 8.84 18.31 5.72
CA LEU A 60 9.73 19.41 6.11
C LEU A 60 9.55 20.63 5.22
N ILE A 61 9.40 20.42 3.91
CA ILE A 61 9.13 21.50 2.96
C ILE A 61 7.79 22.17 3.28
N MET A 62 6.74 21.38 3.51
CA MET A 62 5.42 21.91 3.88
C MET A 62 5.46 22.69 5.20
N CYS A 63 6.20 22.21 6.20
CA CYS A 63 6.46 22.94 7.43
C CYS A 63 7.14 24.29 7.17
N HIS A 64 8.11 24.33 6.24
CA HIS A 64 8.78 25.56 5.86
C HIS A 64 7.83 26.54 5.17
N VAL A 65 7.04 26.07 4.21
CA VAL A 65 6.01 26.87 3.53
C VAL A 65 5.03 27.47 4.53
N HIS A 66 4.53 26.68 5.49
CA HIS A 66 3.64 27.19 6.54
C HIS A 66 4.30 28.28 7.40
N ARG A 67 5.58 28.14 7.76
CA ARG A 67 6.31 29.19 8.50
C ARG A 67 6.45 30.46 7.68
N VAL A 68 6.72 30.34 6.38
CA VAL A 68 6.82 31.47 5.46
C VAL A 68 5.49 32.22 5.36
N ILE A 69 4.39 31.49 5.18
CA ILE A 69 3.03 32.06 5.15
C ILE A 69 2.69 32.74 6.48
N ALA A 70 2.98 32.11 7.62
CA ALA A 70 2.74 32.69 8.94
C ALA A 70 3.51 34.00 9.16
N ARG A 71 4.76 34.09 8.69
CA ARG A 71 5.56 35.33 8.74
C ARG A 71 5.00 36.43 7.87
N TYR A 72 4.49 36.08 6.69
CA TYR A 72 3.83 37.05 5.82
C TYR A 72 2.62 37.68 6.53
N TYR A 73 1.75 36.88 7.14
CA TYR A 73 0.59 37.40 7.85
C TYR A 73 0.95 38.22 9.10
N THR A 74 1.92 37.75 9.90
CA THR A 74 2.24 38.37 11.20
C THR A 74 3.15 39.60 11.09
N ALA A 75 4.13 39.58 10.19
CA ALA A 75 5.15 40.62 10.07
C ALA A 75 5.06 41.41 8.75
N HIS A 76 4.14 41.05 7.86
CA HIS A 76 3.98 41.65 6.52
C HIS A 76 5.27 41.58 5.68
N GLN A 77 6.13 40.62 6.01
CA GLN A 77 7.36 40.36 5.27
C GLN A 77 7.05 39.46 4.09
N ALA A 78 7.13 40.02 2.88
CA ALA A 78 6.95 39.24 1.66
C ALA A 78 8.04 38.16 1.55
N PRO A 79 7.68 36.92 1.21
CA PRO A 79 8.67 35.88 0.98
C PRO A 79 9.53 36.18 -0.24
N SER A 80 10.78 35.75 -0.20
CA SER A 80 11.63 35.76 -1.39
C SER A 80 11.03 34.83 -2.44
N ARG A 81 10.75 35.38 -3.63
CA ARG A 81 10.27 34.61 -4.79
C ARG A 81 11.22 33.45 -5.11
N HIS A 82 12.52 33.67 -4.99
CA HIS A 82 13.52 32.63 -5.23
C HIS A 82 13.39 31.47 -4.24
N ALA A 83 13.16 31.77 -2.96
CA ALA A 83 12.97 30.74 -1.95
C ALA A 83 11.71 29.89 -2.23
N LEU A 84 10.60 30.53 -2.61
CA LEU A 84 9.37 29.81 -2.97
C LEU A 84 9.57 28.90 -4.18
N LEU A 85 10.22 29.40 -5.23
CA LEU A 85 10.52 28.60 -6.43
C LEU A 85 11.39 27.39 -6.10
N THR A 86 12.40 27.54 -5.23
CA THR A 86 13.25 26.43 -4.81
C THR A 86 12.46 25.34 -4.08
N LEU A 87 11.52 25.72 -3.21
CA LEU A 87 10.66 24.75 -2.50
C LEU A 87 9.72 24.03 -3.47
N GLU A 88 9.15 24.76 -4.43
CA GLU A 88 8.28 24.20 -5.47
C GLU A 88 9.04 23.19 -6.34
N LEU A 89 10.23 23.56 -6.84
CA LEU A 89 11.07 22.66 -7.62
C LEU A 89 11.45 21.41 -6.84
N ARG A 90 11.74 21.54 -5.53
CA ARG A 90 12.06 20.39 -4.70
C ARG A 90 10.85 19.47 -4.51
N LEU A 91 9.65 20.01 -4.30
CA LEU A 91 8.42 19.19 -4.24
C LEU A 91 8.13 18.49 -5.56
N ALA A 92 8.32 19.17 -6.70
CA ALA A 92 8.14 18.58 -8.02
C ALA A 92 9.11 17.40 -8.25
N PHE A 93 10.36 17.55 -7.80
CA PHE A 93 11.35 16.47 -7.83
C PHE A 93 10.93 15.27 -6.97
N LEU A 94 10.50 15.50 -5.73
CA LEU A 94 10.03 14.43 -4.84
C LEU A 94 8.80 13.70 -5.41
N LEU A 95 7.89 14.42 -6.06
CA LEU A 95 6.75 13.82 -6.76
C LEU A 95 7.20 12.91 -7.90
N TYR A 96 8.17 13.36 -8.70
CA TYR A 96 8.76 12.54 -9.76
C TYR A 96 9.39 11.26 -9.20
N GLU A 97 10.13 11.35 -8.09
CA GLU A 97 10.72 10.17 -7.45
C GLU A 97 9.64 9.19 -6.95
N MET A 98 8.56 9.69 -6.35
CA MET A 98 7.44 8.85 -5.94
C MET A 98 6.77 8.12 -7.12
N LEU A 99 6.60 8.81 -8.26
CA LEU A 99 6.06 8.20 -9.47
C LEU A 99 7.00 7.12 -10.02
N ARG A 100 8.31 7.38 -10.03
CA ARG A 100 9.32 6.39 -10.42
C ARG A 100 9.25 5.14 -9.56
N LEU A 101 9.22 5.29 -8.23
CA LEU A 101 9.08 4.17 -7.29
C LEU A 101 7.77 3.41 -7.47
N SER A 102 6.70 4.09 -7.88
CA SER A 102 5.40 3.47 -8.15
C SER A 102 5.43 2.64 -9.43
N ALA A 103 6.14 3.09 -10.47
CA ALA A 103 6.35 2.33 -11.69
C ALA A 103 7.18 1.06 -11.43
N GLU A 104 8.28 1.18 -10.69
CA GLU A 104 9.11 0.03 -10.28
C GLU A 104 8.29 -1.02 -9.51
N ASP A 105 7.41 -0.56 -8.62
CA ASP A 105 6.54 -1.42 -7.83
C ASP A 105 5.41 -2.07 -8.63
N ALA A 106 5.00 -1.48 -9.75
CA ALA A 106 4.05 -2.10 -10.68
C ALA A 106 4.72 -3.23 -11.47
N ILE A 107 5.98 -3.03 -11.91
CA ILE A 107 6.77 -4.05 -12.60
C ILE A 107 7.00 -5.26 -11.69
N ASP A 108 7.45 -5.02 -10.46
CA ASP A 108 7.73 -6.09 -9.50
C ASP A 108 6.47 -6.87 -9.12
N ARG A 109 5.31 -6.21 -9.03
CA ARG A 109 4.03 -6.88 -8.80
C ARG A 109 3.64 -7.78 -9.97
N GLY A 110 3.84 -7.33 -11.22
CA GLY A 110 3.59 -8.17 -12.39
C GLY A 110 4.49 -9.42 -12.42
N LEU A 111 5.75 -9.30 -12.01
CA LEU A 111 6.65 -10.45 -11.88
C LEU A 111 6.22 -11.41 -10.77
N GLU A 112 5.78 -10.88 -9.62
CA GLU A 112 5.25 -11.71 -8.53
C GLU A 112 3.98 -12.46 -8.97
N GLU A 113 3.06 -11.80 -9.66
CA GLU A 113 1.86 -12.42 -10.25
C GLU A 113 2.23 -13.54 -11.23
N GLU A 114 3.20 -13.33 -12.13
CA GLU A 114 3.67 -14.35 -13.06
C GLU A 114 4.26 -15.59 -12.36
N ILE A 115 5.00 -15.40 -11.26
CA ILE A 115 5.53 -16.51 -10.47
C ILE A 115 4.40 -17.32 -9.84
N TRP A 116 3.38 -16.65 -9.29
CA TRP A 116 2.25 -17.34 -8.67
C TRP A 116 1.34 -18.05 -9.68
N ASP A 117 1.15 -17.46 -10.87
CA ASP A 117 0.38 -18.06 -11.97
C ASP A 117 1.03 -19.34 -12.51
N TYR A 118 2.36 -19.50 -12.37
CA TYR A 118 3.07 -20.70 -12.83
C TYR A 118 2.92 -21.90 -11.88
N VAL A 119 2.56 -21.67 -10.61
CA VAL A 119 2.59 -22.69 -9.54
C VAL A 119 1.17 -23.15 -9.16
N GLY A 120 0.15 -22.37 -9.51
CA GLY A 120 -1.28 -22.69 -9.35
C GLY A 120 -1.94 -23.19 -10.63
#